data_AF-A0A0T5VL74-F1
#
_entry.id   AF-A0A0T5VL74-F1
#
_cell.length_a   1.000
_cell.length_b   1.000
_cell.length_c   1.000
_cell.angle_alpha   90.00
_cell.angle_beta   90.00
_cell.angle_gamma   90.00
#
_symmetry.space_group_name_H-M   'P 1'
#
loop_
_entity.id
_entity.type
_entity.pdbx_description
1 polymer ?
#
loop_
_entity_poly.entity_id
_entity_poly.type
_entity_poly.pdbx_seq_one_letter_code
_entity_poly.pdbx_strand_id
1 'polypeptide(L)'
;MKMKFLKLTFAIATLAILGTACKKEAVQPDNKLALQNATAVIAVDSTEAGVVTNSSTSPTSWTAVGYDLLNNVVASSGNQVNFDSNFNGNITIAGTNSLGYYDSPSVTNVTGITLTAVSSVTLGAISTLGSNTATVVGWYNYDRVNRTITPVAQRYAVVGNGSTIAGSTRLYVVQLDGVTTSGTYNTTVNFHIKRLK
;
A
#
# COMPACT_ATOMS: atom_id res chain seq x y z
N MET A 1 -53.87 -23.41 -50.98
CA MET A 1 -53.03 -24.60 -51.29
C MET A 1 -52.23 -24.30 -52.56
N LYS A 2 -50.88 -24.37 -52.46
CA LYS A 2 -49.86 -24.55 -53.52
C LYS A 2 -49.75 -23.45 -54.62
N MET A 3 -48.67 -22.65 -54.64
CA MET A 3 -47.36 -22.87 -55.31
C MET A 3 -47.51 -22.94 -56.85
N LYS A 4 -46.85 -22.12 -57.69
CA LYS A 4 -45.38 -22.12 -57.92
C LYS A 4 -44.91 -21.24 -59.11
N PHE A 5 -43.62 -20.87 -59.06
CA PHE A 5 -42.60 -20.56 -60.11
C PHE A 5 -42.80 -19.36 -61.08
N LEU A 6 -41.93 -18.33 -61.12
CA LEU A 6 -40.47 -18.19 -61.37
C LEU A 6 -40.11 -18.02 -62.86
N LYS A 7 -39.61 -16.83 -63.24
CA LYS A 7 -38.65 -16.52 -64.34
C LYS A 7 -37.98 -15.18 -63.99
N LEU A 8 -36.78 -15.09 -63.41
CA LEU A 8 -35.42 -15.23 -63.97
C LEU A 8 -35.12 -14.32 -65.18
N THR A 9 -34.38 -13.22 -64.95
CA THR A 9 -33.34 -12.76 -65.89
C THR A 9 -32.25 -11.95 -65.18
N PHE A 10 -31.01 -12.20 -65.60
CA PHE A 10 -29.73 -11.86 -64.97
C PHE A 10 -29.15 -10.50 -65.44
N ALA A 11 -28.47 -9.83 -64.50
CA ALA A 11 -27.19 -9.09 -64.53
C ALA A 11 -26.71 -8.30 -65.77
N ILE A 12 -26.29 -7.03 -65.54
CA ILE A 12 -25.06 -6.37 -66.07
C ILE A 12 -24.64 -5.31 -65.02
N ALA A 13 -23.61 -5.51 -64.19
CA ALA A 13 -22.20 -5.18 -64.39
C ALA A 13 -21.88 -3.68 -64.60
N THR A 14 -21.45 -3.03 -63.50
CA THR A 14 -20.28 -2.12 -63.35
C THR A 14 -19.91 -1.13 -64.46
N LEU A 15 -19.88 0.18 -64.14
CA LEU A 15 -18.70 1.07 -64.03
C LEU A 15 -19.21 2.49 -63.66
N ALA A 16 -18.90 3.02 -62.47
CA ALA A 16 -17.76 3.90 -62.16
C ALA A 16 -17.96 5.31 -62.81
N ILE A 17 -17.94 6.44 -62.09
CA ILE A 17 -16.72 7.08 -61.55
C ILE A 17 -17.14 8.42 -60.86
N LEU A 18 -16.54 8.65 -59.68
CA LEU A 18 -16.18 9.93 -59.02
C LEU A 18 -17.27 10.94 -58.60
N GLY A 19 -17.65 10.83 -57.32
CA GLY A 19 -18.05 11.96 -56.47
C GLY A 19 -17.07 12.08 -55.30
N THR A 20 -16.33 13.18 -55.28
CA THR A 20 -15.24 13.53 -54.37
C THR A 20 -15.62 13.56 -52.88
N ALA A 21 -14.77 12.91 -52.08
CA ALA A 21 -14.24 13.32 -50.78
C ALA A 21 -15.13 14.18 -49.84
N CYS A 22 -15.73 13.51 -48.85
CA CYS A 22 -15.66 13.94 -47.45
C CYS A 22 -16.00 12.75 -46.55
N LYS A 23 -15.09 11.77 -46.50
CA LYS A 23 -15.09 10.87 -45.34
C LYS A 23 -14.56 11.70 -44.18
N LYS A 24 -15.46 12.29 -43.41
CA LYS A 24 -15.19 12.53 -42.00
C LYS A 24 -14.84 11.15 -41.45
N GLU A 25 -13.55 10.92 -41.19
CA GLU A 25 -13.13 9.73 -40.49
C GLU A 25 -14.04 9.61 -39.28
N ALA A 26 -14.76 8.50 -39.20
CA ALA A 26 -15.38 8.13 -37.96
C ALA A 26 -14.20 8.00 -37.00
N VAL A 27 -14.02 9.01 -36.15
CA VAL A 27 -13.15 8.93 -34.99
C VAL A 27 -13.65 7.70 -34.26
N GLN A 28 -12.93 6.60 -34.46
CA GLN A 28 -13.04 5.44 -33.62
C GLN A 28 -12.91 6.01 -32.20
N PRO A 29 -13.89 5.81 -31.30
CA PRO A 29 -13.71 6.26 -29.94
C PRO A 29 -12.42 5.59 -29.50
N ASP A 30 -11.41 6.42 -29.23
CA ASP A 30 -10.23 6.03 -28.50
C ASP A 30 -10.76 5.51 -27.18
N ASN A 31 -11.09 4.22 -27.14
CA ASN A 31 -11.05 3.42 -25.94
C ASN A 31 -9.57 3.31 -25.55
N LYS A 32 -8.92 4.46 -25.34
CA LYS A 32 -8.00 4.61 -24.23
C LYS A 32 -8.85 4.16 -23.06
N LEU A 33 -8.74 2.87 -22.72
CA LEU A 33 -9.12 2.37 -21.42
C LEU A 33 -8.60 3.45 -20.48
N ALA A 34 -9.52 4.21 -19.90
CA ALA A 34 -9.18 5.06 -18.81
C ALA A 34 -8.65 4.08 -17.78
N LEU A 35 -7.33 3.95 -17.71
CA LEU A 35 -6.62 3.39 -16.60
C LEU A 35 -6.91 4.39 -15.48
N GLN A 36 -8.14 4.33 -14.96
CA GLN A 36 -8.65 5.17 -13.89
C GLN A 36 -7.84 4.77 -12.68
N ASN A 37 -6.66 5.37 -12.50
CA ASN A 37 -5.77 5.30 -11.35
C ASN A 37 -6.07 4.13 -10.41
N ALA A 38 -6.01 2.90 -10.92
CA ALA A 38 -6.13 1.73 -10.08
C ALA A 38 -4.78 1.69 -9.37
N THR A 39 -4.71 2.34 -8.21
CA THR A 39 -3.54 2.27 -7.33
C THR A 39 -3.25 0.79 -7.18
N ALA A 40 -2.05 0.37 -7.60
CA ALA A 40 -1.70 -1.04 -7.58
C ALA A 40 -1.77 -1.52 -6.12
N VAL A 41 -2.76 -2.35 -5.84
CA VAL A 41 -2.92 -2.98 -4.52
C VAL A 41 -1.77 -3.96 -4.34
N ILE A 42 -1.14 -3.96 -3.17
CA ILE A 42 -0.15 -5.00 -2.82
C ILE A 42 -0.86 -6.35 -2.87
N ALA A 43 -0.42 -7.23 -3.76
CA ALA A 43 -0.95 -8.58 -3.86
C ALA A 43 -0.60 -9.39 -2.60
N VAL A 44 -1.42 -10.39 -2.26
CA VAL A 44 -1.11 -11.29 -1.15
C VAL A 44 0.24 -11.98 -1.40
N ASP A 45 1.02 -12.14 -0.33
CA ASP A 45 2.41 -12.61 -0.30
C ASP A 45 3.43 -11.74 -1.03
N SER A 46 3.02 -10.60 -1.58
CA SER A 46 3.92 -9.63 -2.20
C SER A 46 4.44 -8.61 -1.20
N THR A 47 5.57 -8.00 -1.56
CA THR A 47 6.24 -6.96 -0.78
C THR A 47 6.34 -5.68 -1.58
N GLU A 48 6.21 -4.54 -0.89
CA GLU A 48 6.37 -3.22 -1.49
C GLU A 48 7.15 -2.31 -0.55
N ALA A 49 7.98 -1.42 -1.11
CA ALA A 49 8.64 -0.38 -0.35
C ALA A 49 7.69 0.81 -0.14
N GLY A 50 7.68 1.34 1.08
CA GLY A 50 6.91 2.51 1.46
C GLY A 50 7.81 3.61 2.00
N VAL A 51 7.36 4.84 1.80
CA VAL A 51 8.04 6.04 2.32
C VAL A 51 7.01 7.03 2.83
N VAL A 52 7.29 7.61 3.99
CA VAL A 52 6.49 8.68 4.57
C VAL A 52 7.41 9.81 4.97
N THR A 53 7.10 11.01 4.50
CA THR A 53 7.75 12.24 4.93
C THR A 53 6.78 13.03 5.80
N ASN A 54 7.26 13.45 6.97
CA ASN A 54 6.54 14.28 7.91
C ASN A 54 7.34 15.57 8.14
N SER A 55 6.68 16.71 7.97
CA SER A 55 7.26 18.02 8.18
C SER A 55 6.41 18.86 9.11
N SER A 56 7.06 19.73 9.89
CA SER A 56 6.41 20.67 10.79
C SER A 56 7.04 22.05 10.67
N THR A 57 6.25 23.09 10.96
CA THR A 57 6.75 24.47 11.09
C THR A 57 7.22 24.80 12.50
N SER A 58 6.98 23.89 13.47
CA SER A 58 7.27 24.08 14.88
C SER A 58 7.73 22.77 15.53
N PRO A 59 8.63 22.81 16.52
CA PRO A 59 9.06 21.61 17.24
C PRO A 59 7.91 20.93 18.01
N THR A 60 6.78 21.61 18.21
CA THR A 60 5.65 21.12 19.04
C THR A 60 4.36 20.88 18.25
N SER A 61 4.32 21.20 16.95
CA SER A 61 3.07 21.23 16.17
C SER A 61 3.09 20.24 15.00
N TRP A 62 3.47 19.01 15.28
CA TRP A 62 3.53 17.96 14.29
C TRP A 62 2.19 17.25 14.12
N THR A 63 1.92 16.78 12.91
CA THR A 63 0.72 16.00 12.58
C THR A 63 1.11 14.58 12.25
N ALA A 64 0.36 13.59 12.71
CA ALA A 64 0.58 12.19 12.32
C ALA A 64 0.24 11.99 10.84
N VAL A 65 1.00 11.16 10.14
CA VAL A 65 0.77 10.86 8.72
C VAL A 65 0.13 9.48 8.61
N GLY A 66 -1.13 9.44 8.20
CA GLY A 66 -1.83 8.18 7.95
C GLY A 66 -1.32 7.46 6.71
N TYR A 67 -1.23 6.14 6.76
CA TYR A 67 -0.76 5.30 5.66
C TYR A 67 -1.67 4.10 5.40
N ASP A 68 -2.10 3.98 4.15
CA ASP A 68 -2.84 2.83 3.65
C ASP A 68 -1.85 1.76 3.15
N LEU A 69 -1.67 0.73 3.97
CA LEU A 69 -0.79 -0.41 3.70
C LEU A 69 -1.29 -1.28 2.54
N LEU A 70 -2.59 -1.24 2.21
CA LEU A 70 -3.12 -2.01 1.08
C LEU A 70 -2.70 -1.39 -0.26
N ASN A 71 -2.83 -0.07 -0.35
CA ASN A 71 -2.59 0.69 -1.57
C ASN A 71 -1.18 1.31 -1.63
N ASN A 72 -0.38 1.14 -0.55
CA ASN A 72 0.96 1.70 -0.40
C ASN A 72 1.02 3.22 -0.61
N VAL A 73 0.12 3.96 0.04
CA VAL A 73 0.01 5.43 -0.11
C VAL A 73 -0.32 6.12 1.20
N VAL A 74 0.08 7.40 1.29
CA VAL A 74 -0.39 8.31 2.35
C VAL A 74 -1.89 8.52 2.18
N ALA A 75 -2.64 8.37 3.27
CA ALA A 75 -4.09 8.52 3.27
C ALA A 75 -4.58 9.15 4.59
N SER A 76 -5.54 10.07 4.48
CA SER A 76 -6.18 10.73 5.63
C SER A 76 -7.39 9.97 6.17
N SER A 77 -7.85 8.94 5.45
CA SER A 77 -8.95 8.06 5.85
C SER A 77 -8.74 6.66 5.26
N GLY A 78 -9.29 5.64 5.92
CA GLY A 78 -9.14 4.24 5.49
C GLY A 78 -7.74 3.64 5.73
N ASN A 79 -6.78 4.45 6.19
CA ASN A 79 -5.44 4.03 6.55
C ASN A 79 -5.45 3.04 7.72
N GLN A 80 -4.48 2.12 7.73
CA GLN A 80 -4.39 1.13 8.81
C GLN A 80 -3.46 1.58 9.93
N VAL A 81 -2.49 2.43 9.60
CA VAL A 81 -1.53 2.94 10.58
C VAL A 81 -1.32 4.44 10.39
N ASN A 82 -0.77 5.06 11.42
CA ASN A 82 -0.21 6.39 11.41
C ASN A 82 1.27 6.30 11.72
N PHE A 83 2.08 7.07 10.99
CA PHE A 83 3.44 7.39 11.39
C PHE A 83 3.40 8.66 12.23
N ASP A 84 3.73 8.53 13.51
CA ASP A 84 3.49 9.60 14.49
C ASP A 84 4.47 10.77 14.35
N SER A 85 4.11 11.81 15.09
CA SER A 85 4.41 13.19 14.82
C SER A 85 5.64 13.72 15.58
N ASN A 86 6.73 12.98 15.79
CA ASN A 86 7.83 13.58 16.56
C ASN A 86 9.22 13.04 16.27
N PHE A 87 9.71 13.25 15.05
CA PHE A 87 11.07 12.87 14.67
C PHE A 87 11.37 11.38 14.86
N ASN A 88 10.33 10.58 15.03
CA ASN A 88 10.37 9.21 15.47
C ASN A 88 9.73 8.33 14.43
N GLY A 89 10.24 7.12 14.29
CA GLY A 89 9.69 6.17 13.34
C GLY A 89 8.24 5.81 13.65
N ASN A 90 7.78 5.99 14.91
CA ASN A 90 6.57 5.43 15.57
C ASN A 90 5.43 5.02 14.64
N ILE A 91 5.00 3.75 14.74
CA ILE A 91 3.83 3.22 14.03
C ILE A 91 2.72 3.01 15.05
N THR A 92 1.63 3.74 14.84
CA THR A 92 0.45 3.69 15.68
C THR A 92 -0.72 3.16 14.87
N ILE A 93 -1.56 2.36 15.51
CA ILE A 93 -2.72 1.78 14.86
C ILE A 93 -3.77 2.86 14.55
N ALA A 94 -4.41 2.78 13.39
CA ALA A 94 -5.49 3.67 12.99
C ALA A 94 -6.81 2.90 12.82
N GLY A 95 -7.93 3.57 13.11
CA GLY A 95 -9.26 2.98 12.98
C GLY A 95 -9.47 1.76 13.89
N THR A 96 -10.12 0.73 13.37
CA THR A 96 -10.44 -0.51 14.10
C THR A 96 -9.39 -1.62 13.90
N ASN A 97 -8.19 -1.26 13.45
CA ASN A 97 -7.12 -2.23 13.26
C ASN A 97 -6.48 -2.57 14.62
N SER A 98 -5.62 -3.59 14.64
CA SER A 98 -4.86 -4.05 15.80
C SER A 98 -3.39 -4.20 15.44
N LEU A 99 -2.53 -3.87 16.39
CA LEU A 99 -1.08 -3.92 16.24
C LEU A 99 -0.49 -5.00 17.15
N GLY A 100 0.53 -5.66 16.66
CA GLY A 100 1.44 -6.53 17.41
C GLY A 100 2.85 -6.41 16.82
N TYR A 101 3.75 -7.26 17.30
CA TYR A 101 5.08 -7.38 16.72
C TYR A 101 5.52 -8.84 16.64
N TYR A 102 6.44 -9.11 15.72
CA TYR A 102 7.05 -10.41 15.50
C TYR A 102 8.58 -10.24 15.51
N ASP A 103 9.26 -11.07 16.29
CA ASP A 103 10.72 -11.14 16.33
C ASP A 103 11.18 -12.46 15.72
N SER A 104 12.18 -12.42 14.83
CA SER A 104 12.63 -13.63 14.13
C SER A 104 14.13 -13.68 13.89
N PRO A 105 14.89 -14.49 14.64
CA PRO A 105 16.35 -14.54 14.50
C PRO A 105 16.82 -15.04 13.12
N SER A 106 15.97 -15.72 12.36
CA SER A 106 16.27 -16.30 11.04
C SER A 106 15.81 -15.47 9.86
N VAL A 107 14.96 -14.46 10.06
CA VAL A 107 14.37 -13.67 8.97
C VAL A 107 14.97 -12.28 8.99
N THR A 108 15.59 -11.88 7.88
CA THR A 108 16.31 -10.60 7.76
C THR A 108 15.50 -9.50 7.10
N ASN A 109 14.39 -9.83 6.45
CA ASN A 109 13.46 -8.88 5.85
C ASN A 109 12.03 -9.42 5.75
N VAL A 110 11.06 -8.54 5.48
CA VAL A 110 9.64 -8.91 5.36
C VAL A 110 9.36 -9.97 4.31
N THR A 111 10.16 -10.07 3.24
CA THR A 111 9.95 -11.05 2.16
C THR A 111 9.93 -12.49 2.69
N GLY A 112 10.78 -12.79 3.68
CA GLY A 112 10.86 -14.13 4.30
C GLY A 112 9.74 -14.47 5.30
N ILE A 113 8.86 -13.52 5.63
CA ILE A 113 7.81 -13.73 6.64
C ILE A 113 6.59 -14.39 6.00
N THR A 114 6.07 -15.44 6.62
CA THR A 114 4.85 -16.14 6.15
C THR A 114 3.72 -15.98 7.16
N LEU A 115 2.49 -16.29 6.73
CA LEU A 115 1.33 -16.30 7.64
C LEU A 115 1.54 -17.26 8.83
N THR A 116 2.17 -18.42 8.59
CA THR A 116 2.49 -19.38 9.65
C THR A 116 3.51 -18.81 10.64
N ALA A 117 4.52 -18.07 10.17
CA ALA A 117 5.54 -17.48 11.03
C ALA A 117 4.95 -16.53 12.08
N VAL A 118 3.94 -15.74 11.69
CA VAL A 118 3.29 -14.77 12.60
C VAL A 118 2.09 -15.34 13.33
N SER A 119 1.76 -16.63 13.19
CA SER A 119 0.52 -17.22 13.71
C SER A 119 0.32 -17.10 15.23
N SER A 120 1.41 -17.03 15.99
CA SER A 120 1.42 -16.89 17.46
C SER A 120 1.43 -15.43 17.94
N VAL A 121 1.52 -14.46 17.03
CA VAL A 121 1.56 -13.03 17.39
C VAL A 121 0.24 -12.63 18.04
N THR A 122 0.35 -11.97 19.19
CA THR A 122 -0.79 -11.36 19.88
C THR A 122 -1.06 -9.97 19.30
N LEU A 123 -2.28 -9.76 18.79
CA LEU A 123 -2.72 -8.46 18.28
C LEU A 123 -3.51 -7.70 19.34
N GLY A 124 -3.40 -6.37 19.33
CA GLY A 124 -4.21 -5.47 20.17
C GLY A 124 -3.67 -5.25 21.58
N ALA A 125 -2.56 -5.91 21.95
CA ALA A 125 -1.88 -5.66 23.23
C ALA A 125 -1.12 -4.31 23.23
N ILE A 126 -0.82 -3.77 22.05
CA ILE A 126 -0.16 -2.48 21.86
C ILE A 126 -0.95 -1.63 20.87
N SER A 127 -1.00 -0.32 21.10
CA SER A 127 -1.55 0.65 20.15
C SER A 127 -0.48 1.32 19.31
N THR A 128 0.76 1.36 19.84
CA THR A 128 1.91 2.01 19.24
C THR A 128 3.14 1.15 19.44
N LEU A 129 3.90 0.95 18.38
CA LEU A 129 5.25 0.40 18.45
C LEU A 129 6.22 1.55 18.22
N GLY A 130 7.01 1.87 19.24
CA GLY A 130 7.87 3.06 19.30
C GLY A 130 9.29 2.72 19.75
N SER A 131 10.05 3.72 20.22
CA SER A 131 11.43 3.48 20.68
C SER A 131 11.51 2.45 21.82
N ASN A 132 12.54 1.61 21.80
CA ASN A 132 12.94 0.84 22.98
C ASN A 132 13.16 1.79 24.17
N THR A 133 12.71 1.33 25.34
CA THR A 133 13.05 1.94 26.63
C THR A 133 13.47 0.84 27.60
N ALA A 134 13.82 1.19 28.83
CA ALA A 134 14.17 0.20 29.86
C ALA A 134 13.06 -0.80 30.17
N THR A 135 11.79 -0.44 29.91
CA THR A 135 10.62 -1.26 30.28
C THR A 135 9.71 -1.57 29.10
N VAL A 136 9.97 -1.01 27.91
CA VAL A 136 9.14 -1.18 26.72
C VAL A 136 9.98 -1.75 25.60
N VAL A 137 9.51 -2.88 25.09
CA VAL A 137 9.99 -3.51 23.87
C VAL A 137 9.46 -2.71 22.68
N GLY A 138 10.36 -2.06 21.94
CA GLY A 138 10.07 -1.17 20.82
C GLY A 138 10.72 -1.62 19.51
N TRP A 139 10.39 -1.01 18.39
CA TRP A 139 10.92 -1.37 17.05
C TRP A 139 12.14 -0.58 16.56
N TYR A 140 12.60 0.43 17.30
CA TYR A 140 13.84 1.13 17.01
C TYR A 140 14.51 1.59 18.31
N ASN A 141 15.81 1.84 18.23
CA ASN A 141 16.59 2.48 19.28
C ASN A 141 16.76 3.96 18.93
N TYR A 142 16.54 4.84 19.92
CA TYR A 142 16.79 6.28 19.76
C TYR A 142 18.03 6.69 20.52
N ASP A 143 19.06 7.14 19.82
CA ASP A 143 20.20 7.80 20.41
C ASP A 143 19.87 9.28 20.58
N ARG A 144 19.68 9.72 21.84
CA ARG A 144 19.38 11.12 22.15
C ARG A 144 20.57 12.06 21.95
N VAL A 145 21.79 11.54 22.04
CA VAL A 145 23.02 12.33 21.91
C VAL A 145 23.26 12.64 20.44
N ASN A 146 23.25 11.62 19.60
CA ASN A 146 23.50 11.75 18.16
C ASN A 146 22.21 12.06 17.37
N ARG A 147 21.05 12.00 18.03
CA ARG A 147 19.71 12.17 17.43
C ARG A 147 19.47 11.21 16.27
N THR A 148 19.95 9.97 16.41
CA THR A 148 19.82 8.93 15.39
C THR A 148 18.79 7.88 15.79
N ILE A 149 18.15 7.30 14.77
CA ILE A 149 17.21 6.19 14.93
C ILE A 149 17.79 4.98 14.22
N THR A 150 17.94 3.89 14.97
CA THR A 150 18.41 2.61 14.44
C THR A 150 17.29 1.59 14.61
N PRO A 151 16.73 1.04 13.52
CA PRO A 151 15.74 -0.02 13.61
C PRO A 151 16.25 -1.19 14.45
N VAL A 152 15.36 -1.83 15.20
CA VAL A 152 15.67 -3.09 15.88
C VAL A 152 15.71 -4.17 14.81
N ALA A 153 16.87 -4.79 14.63
CA ALA A 153 17.04 -5.86 13.66
C ALA A 153 16.03 -6.98 13.93
N GLN A 154 15.44 -7.50 12.84
CA GLN A 154 14.59 -8.68 12.88
C GLN A 154 13.30 -8.56 13.71
N ARG A 155 12.89 -7.31 13.99
CA ARG A 155 11.59 -6.98 14.58
C ARG A 155 10.68 -6.37 13.54
N TYR A 156 9.45 -6.87 13.49
CA TYR A 156 8.46 -6.50 12.49
C TYR A 156 7.16 -6.13 13.17
N ALA A 157 6.54 -5.03 12.75
CA ALA A 157 5.19 -4.69 13.16
C ALA A 157 4.20 -5.60 12.42
N VAL A 158 3.18 -6.11 13.11
CA VAL A 158 2.12 -6.91 12.52
C VAL A 158 0.81 -6.17 12.69
N VAL A 159 0.15 -5.85 11.57
CA VAL A 159 -1.06 -5.03 11.52
C VAL A 159 -2.19 -5.87 10.95
N GLY A 160 -3.24 -6.08 11.74
CA GLY A 160 -4.42 -6.84 11.33
C GLY A 160 -5.70 -6.06 11.56
N ASN A 161 -6.77 -6.40 10.85
CA ASN A 161 -8.10 -5.82 11.10
C ASN A 161 -8.95 -6.60 12.11
N GLY A 162 -8.42 -7.68 12.69
CA GLY A 162 -9.03 -8.43 13.78
C GLY A 162 -8.15 -8.45 15.03
N SER A 163 -8.69 -8.97 16.13
CA SER A 163 -7.96 -9.12 17.41
C SER A 163 -7.03 -10.35 17.45
N THR A 164 -7.05 -11.20 16.41
CA THR A 164 -6.15 -12.35 16.28
C THR A 164 -5.67 -12.49 14.84
N ILE A 165 -4.55 -13.20 14.64
CA ILE A 165 -3.99 -13.49 13.31
C ILE A 165 -4.95 -14.34 12.49
N ALA A 166 -5.57 -15.35 13.11
CA ALA A 166 -6.56 -16.21 12.46
C ALA A 166 -7.82 -15.43 12.04
N GLY A 167 -8.35 -14.59 12.94
CA GLY A 167 -9.58 -13.82 12.71
C GLY A 167 -9.41 -12.57 11.82
N SER A 168 -8.18 -12.15 11.54
CA SER A 168 -7.91 -11.06 10.60
C SER A 168 -8.16 -11.51 9.16
N THR A 169 -8.90 -10.70 8.40
CA THR A 169 -9.10 -10.89 6.94
C THR A 169 -8.13 -10.06 6.11
N ARG A 170 -7.48 -9.06 6.71
CA ARG A 170 -6.37 -8.30 6.16
C ARG A 170 -5.24 -8.32 7.17
N LEU A 171 -4.04 -8.64 6.70
CA LEU A 171 -2.87 -8.78 7.56
C LEU A 171 -1.63 -8.28 6.83
N TYR A 172 -0.91 -7.38 7.46
CA TYR A 172 0.31 -6.78 6.94
C TYR A 172 1.43 -6.97 7.94
N VAL A 173 2.63 -7.11 7.42
CA VAL A 173 3.86 -7.06 8.21
C VAL A 173 4.69 -5.89 7.71
N VAL A 174 5.15 -5.05 8.63
CA VAL A 174 5.88 -3.82 8.31
C VAL A 174 7.26 -3.88 8.97
N GLN A 175 8.30 -3.70 8.17
CA GLN A 175 9.68 -3.55 8.61
C GLN A 175 10.07 -2.09 8.52
N LEU A 176 10.63 -1.57 9.60
CA LEU A 176 11.29 -0.26 9.57
C LEU A 176 12.69 -0.42 8.99
N ASP A 177 12.99 0.27 7.88
CA ASP A 177 14.32 0.25 7.28
C ASP A 177 15.22 1.35 7.83
N GLY A 178 14.62 2.49 8.17
CA GLY A 178 15.35 3.61 8.73
C GLY A 178 14.52 4.88 8.79
N VAL A 179 14.98 5.80 9.62
CA VAL A 179 14.42 7.14 9.73
C VAL A 179 15.53 8.13 9.46
N THR A 180 15.37 8.93 8.41
CA THR A 180 16.30 10.01 8.07
C THR A 180 15.68 11.34 8.41
N THR A 181 16.53 12.32 8.69
CA THR A 181 16.10 13.66 9.08
C THR A 181 16.78 14.66 8.17
N SER A 182 16.05 15.69 7.77
CA SER A 182 16.57 16.74 6.90
C SER A 182 16.06 18.09 7.40
N GLY A 183 16.89 19.13 7.34
CA GLY A 183 16.51 20.43 7.93
C GLY A 183 16.12 20.33 9.41
N THR A 184 15.38 21.34 9.90
CA THR A 184 15.09 21.47 11.33
C THR A 184 13.92 20.62 11.81
N TYR A 185 12.87 20.47 10.98
CA TYR A 185 11.61 19.81 11.35
C TYR A 185 11.07 18.96 10.19
N ASN A 186 11.91 18.11 9.62
CA ASN A 186 11.50 17.18 8.57
C ASN A 186 12.14 15.81 8.82
N THR A 187 11.32 14.77 8.70
CA THR A 187 11.66 13.38 8.96
C THR A 187 11.07 12.49 7.88
N THR A 188 11.86 11.56 7.37
CA THR A 188 11.44 10.56 6.40
C THR A 188 11.60 9.17 7.00
N VAL A 189 10.49 8.43 7.05
CA VAL A 189 10.43 7.04 7.48
C VAL A 189 10.41 6.16 6.24
N ASN A 190 11.38 5.26 6.13
CA ASN A 190 11.46 4.26 5.07
C ASN A 190 11.13 2.90 5.66
N PHE A 191 10.31 2.12 4.96
CA PHE A 191 9.85 0.83 5.42
C PHE A 191 9.52 -0.09 4.26
N HIS A 192 9.45 -1.38 4.54
CA HIS A 192 8.87 -2.37 3.63
C HIS A 192 7.63 -3.00 4.23
N ILE A 193 6.64 -3.26 3.38
CA ILE A 193 5.41 -3.96 3.74
C ILE A 193 5.44 -5.33 3.07
N LYS A 194 4.95 -6.35 3.78
CA LYS A 194 4.43 -7.59 3.18
C LYS A 194 2.95 -7.73 3.49
N ARG A 195 2.14 -8.04 2.48
CA ARG A 195 0.75 -8.44 2.70
C ARG A 195 0.66 -9.95 2.86
N LEU A 196 0.02 -10.42 3.93
CA LEU A 196 -0.21 -11.84 4.21
C LEU A 196 -1.67 -12.26 4.02
N LYS A 197 -2.61 -11.31 4.07
CA LYS A 197 -4.04 -11.50 3.79
C LYS A 197 -4.61 -10.24 3.14
#